data_AF-A0A6A4I3J9-F1
#
_entry.id   AF-A0A6A4I3J9-F1
#
_cell.length_a   1.000
_cell.length_b   1.000
_cell.length_c   1.000
_cell.angle_alpha   90.00
_cell.angle_beta   90.00
_cell.angle_gamma   90.00
#
_symmetry.space_group_name_H-M   'P 1'
#
loop_
_entity.id
_entity.type
_entity.pdbx_description
1 polymer ?
#
loop_
_entity_poly.entity_id
_entity_poly.type
_entity_poly.pdbx_seq_one_letter_code
_entity_poly.pdbx_strand_id
1 'polypeptide(L)'
;MDIASMSVEAILQLARNSRALNEPATSPSVSSINLVHPGLPWSITVHPLNPGVTYVTVSDVLYAICQALQLPLREDHWQSVGGVLDNNFLWCRRQTGQNSRTLKRLHLLQGKRNFVGLSRSPAEVALGAEIWRMNFA
;
A
#
# COMPACT_ATOMS: atom_id res chain seq x y z
N MET A 1 -0.38 -12.83 -0.48
CA MET A 1 -0.31 -12.69 0.98
C MET A 1 -1.49 -11.83 1.42
N ASP A 2 -2.37 -12.32 2.31
CA ASP A 2 -3.49 -11.51 2.82
C ASP A 2 -2.96 -10.40 3.73
N ILE A 3 -2.81 -9.20 3.19
CA ILE A 3 -2.26 -8.07 3.94
C ILE A 3 -3.31 -7.45 4.86
N ALA A 4 -4.59 -7.75 4.63
CA ALA A 4 -5.70 -7.18 5.37
C ALA A 4 -5.97 -7.90 6.70
N SER A 5 -5.47 -9.13 6.85
CA SER A 5 -5.50 -9.89 8.11
C SER A 5 -4.20 -9.81 8.92
N MET A 6 -3.12 -9.31 8.33
CA MET A 6 -1.82 -9.23 8.99
C MET A 6 -1.70 -7.98 9.85
N SER A 7 -1.20 -8.13 11.07
CA SER A 7 -0.77 -6.99 11.88
C SER A 7 0.62 -6.54 11.44
N VAL A 8 0.94 -5.27 11.72
CA VAL A 8 2.24 -4.69 11.44
C VAL A 8 3.35 -5.44 12.20
N GLU A 9 3.07 -5.88 13.42
CA GLU A 9 3.95 -6.69 14.26
C GLU A 9 4.23 -8.05 13.64
N ALA A 10 3.24 -8.68 13.01
CA ALA A 10 3.41 -9.96 12.32
C ALA A 10 4.41 -9.84 11.16
N ILE A 11 4.36 -8.72 10.41
CA ILE A 11 5.32 -8.43 9.33
C ILE A 11 6.73 -8.27 9.90
N LEU A 12 6.88 -7.51 10.99
CA LEU A 12 8.18 -7.33 11.64
C LEU A 12 8.75 -8.65 12.18
N GLN A 13 7.91 -9.51 12.75
CA GLN A 13 8.33 -10.84 13.23
C GLN A 13 8.74 -11.76 12.08
N LEU A 14 8.02 -11.73 10.95
CA LEU A 14 8.41 -12.47 9.75
C LEU A 14 9.72 -11.96 9.17
N ALA A 15 9.93 -10.64 9.14
CA ALA A 15 11.15 -10.02 8.62
C ALA A 15 12.39 -10.44 9.42
N ARG A 16 12.27 -10.57 10.75
CA ARG A 16 13.36 -11.07 11.61
C ARG A 16 13.78 -12.51 11.26
N ASN A 17 12.86 -13.32 10.77
CA ASN A 17 13.07 -14.74 10.52
C ASN A 17 13.27 -15.08 9.04
N SER A 18 13.19 -14.10 8.13
CA SER A 18 13.24 -14.33 6.68
C SER A 18 14.29 -13.46 6.01
N ARG A 19 15.31 -14.10 5.41
CA ARG A 19 16.33 -13.39 4.63
C ARG A 19 15.74 -12.70 3.40
N ALA A 20 14.83 -13.37 2.70
CA ALA A 20 14.18 -12.81 1.51
C ALA A 20 13.41 -11.51 1.80
N LEU A 21 12.89 -11.33 3.02
CA LEU A 21 12.20 -10.09 3.40
C LEU A 21 13.16 -8.92 3.66
N ASN A 22 14.44 -9.20 3.92
CA ASN A 22 15.47 -8.19 4.12
C ASN A 22 16.26 -7.88 2.84
N GLU A 23 15.96 -8.55 1.73
CA GLU A 23 16.55 -8.25 0.43
C GLU A 23 16.00 -6.92 -0.12
N PRO A 24 16.76 -6.22 -0.98
CA PRO A 24 16.27 -5.02 -1.67
C PRO A 24 14.95 -5.28 -2.39
N ALA A 25 13.99 -4.36 -2.25
CA ALA A 25 12.69 -4.47 -2.91
C ALA A 25 12.78 -4.30 -4.43
N THR A 26 13.83 -3.65 -4.92
CA THR A 26 14.04 -3.35 -6.34
C THR A 26 15.47 -3.65 -6.75
N SER A 27 15.67 -3.87 -8.05
CA SER A 27 16.98 -3.93 -8.69
C SER A 27 17.00 -2.94 -9.84
N PRO A 28 17.82 -1.86 -9.78
CA PRO A 28 18.75 -1.52 -8.71
C PRO A 28 18.04 -1.14 -7.40
N SER A 29 18.76 -1.27 -6.27
CA SER A 29 18.27 -0.89 -4.94
C SER A 29 18.13 0.63 -4.81
N VAL A 30 17.03 1.10 -4.22
CA VAL A 30 16.72 2.54 -4.07
C VAL A 30 16.40 2.90 -2.63
N SER A 31 16.64 4.16 -2.24
CA SER A 31 16.42 4.67 -0.89
C SER A 31 14.98 5.12 -0.60
N SER A 32 14.14 5.20 -1.63
CA SER A 32 12.72 5.54 -1.51
C SER A 32 11.94 4.99 -2.69
N ILE A 33 10.71 4.54 -2.43
CA ILE A 33 9.79 4.05 -3.45
C ILE A 33 8.42 4.70 -3.24
N ASN A 34 7.77 5.13 -4.32
CA ASN A 34 6.37 5.58 -4.28
C ASN A 34 5.45 4.50 -4.81
N LEU A 35 4.55 4.01 -3.97
CA LEU A 35 3.58 2.98 -4.35
C LEU A 35 2.24 3.61 -4.73
N VAL A 36 1.67 3.17 -5.85
CA VAL A 36 0.37 3.65 -6.34
C VAL A 36 -0.58 2.49 -6.61
N HIS A 37 -1.88 2.75 -6.52
CA HIS A 37 -2.91 1.79 -6.90
C HIS A 37 -4.13 2.56 -7.41
N PRO A 38 -4.81 2.14 -8.50
CA PRO A 38 -5.93 2.89 -9.06
C PRO A 38 -7.11 3.11 -8.12
N GLY A 39 -7.30 2.21 -7.15
CA GLY A 39 -8.32 2.34 -6.11
C GLY A 39 -7.93 3.27 -4.96
N LEU A 40 -6.65 3.65 -4.86
CA LEU A 40 -6.16 4.58 -3.83
C LEU A 40 -5.88 5.95 -4.48
N PRO A 41 -6.40 7.03 -3.91
CA PRO A 41 -6.23 8.36 -4.50
C PRO A 41 -4.91 9.04 -4.11
N TRP A 42 -4.16 8.45 -3.19
CA TRP A 42 -2.84 8.91 -2.76
C TRP A 42 -1.78 7.84 -3.03
N SER A 43 -0.53 8.26 -3.13
CA SER A 43 0.63 7.36 -3.13
C SER A 43 1.06 6.99 -1.70
N ILE A 44 1.70 5.85 -1.54
CA ILE A 44 2.36 5.43 -0.30
C ILE A 44 3.86 5.53 -0.53
N THR A 45 4.52 6.48 0.13
CA THR A 45 5.97 6.60 0.08
C THR A 45 6.60 5.65 1.09
N VAL A 46 7.55 4.85 0.64
CA VAL A 46 8.25 3.85 1.44
C VAL A 46 9.70 4.29 1.63
N HIS A 47 10.15 4.27 2.88
CA HIS A 47 11.53 4.49 3.27
C HIS A 47 12.05 3.28 4.06
N PRO A 48 13.37 3.07 4.12
CA PRO A 48 13.96 2.04 4.95
C PRO A 48 13.54 2.24 6.42
N LEU A 49 13.03 1.20 7.08
CA LEU A 49 12.65 1.26 8.49
C LEU A 49 13.86 1.23 9.41
N ASN A 50 14.92 0.54 8.97
CA ASN A 50 16.14 0.41 9.75
C ASN A 50 17.12 1.54 9.40
N PRO A 51 17.51 2.40 10.35
CA PRO A 51 18.43 3.52 10.09
C PRO A 51 19.83 3.08 9.62
N GLY A 52 20.23 1.81 9.81
CA GLY A 52 21.47 1.26 9.28
C GLY A 52 21.41 0.80 7.83
N VAL A 53 20.22 0.83 7.20
CA VAL A 53 19.99 0.35 5.83
C VAL A 53 19.66 1.54 4.92
N THR A 54 20.36 1.65 3.79
CA THR A 54 20.24 2.79 2.86
C THR A 54 19.26 2.55 1.71
N TYR A 55 18.68 1.36 1.63
CA TYR A 55 17.76 0.94 0.58
C TYR A 55 16.47 0.35 1.14
N VAL A 56 15.40 0.46 0.37
CA VAL A 56 14.10 -0.11 0.71
C VAL A 56 14.15 -1.62 0.54
N THR A 57 13.76 -2.36 1.59
CA THR A 57 13.64 -3.82 1.60
C THR A 57 12.22 -4.28 1.30
N VAL A 58 12.05 -5.56 0.98
CA VAL A 58 10.72 -6.17 0.82
C VAL A 58 9.87 -6.01 2.09
N SER A 59 10.48 -6.11 3.28
CA SER A 59 9.80 -5.93 4.56
C SER A 59 9.31 -4.49 4.75
N ASP A 60 10.09 -3.48 4.34
CA ASP A 60 9.69 -2.07 4.41
C ASP A 60 8.46 -1.81 3.53
N VAL A 61 8.43 -2.40 2.33
CA VAL A 61 7.29 -2.32 1.41
C VAL A 61 6.03 -2.94 2.04
N LEU A 62 6.12 -4.18 2.52
CA LEU A 62 4.97 -4.85 3.13
C LEU A 62 4.46 -4.11 4.37
N TYR A 63 5.38 -3.62 5.21
CA TYR A 63 5.07 -2.82 6.38
C TYR A 63 4.30 -1.55 5.99
N ALA A 64 4.83 -0.77 5.03
CA ALA A 64 4.24 0.48 4.61
C ALA A 64 2.85 0.28 3.99
N ILE A 65 2.68 -0.74 3.15
CA ILE A 65 1.37 -1.09 2.57
C ILE A 65 0.38 -1.47 3.69
N CYS A 66 0.77 -2.37 4.59
CA CYS A 66 -0.08 -2.80 5.69
C CYS A 66 -0.51 -1.63 6.57
N GLN A 67 0.45 -0.81 7.01
CA GLN A 67 0.20 0.36 7.83
C GLN A 67 -0.75 1.34 7.11
N ALA A 68 -0.48 1.67 5.84
CA ALA A 68 -1.27 2.63 5.09
C ALA A 68 -2.70 2.15 4.82
N LEU A 69 -2.91 0.85 4.56
CA LEU A 69 -4.23 0.29 4.28
C LEU A 69 -5.09 0.10 5.53
N GLN A 70 -4.47 -0.05 6.70
CA GLN A 70 -5.19 -0.17 7.97
C GLN A 70 -5.70 1.17 8.51
N LEU A 71 -5.17 2.29 8.04
CA LEU A 71 -5.63 3.61 8.47
C LEU A 71 -7.13 3.82 8.14
N PRO A 72 -7.86 4.53 9.01
CA PRO A 72 -9.23 4.91 8.74
C PRO A 72 -9.35 5.74 7.46
N LEU A 73 -10.43 5.51 6.73
CA LEU A 73 -10.89 6.35 5.64
C LEU A 73 -11.48 7.61 6.28
N ARG A 74 -10.72 8.71 6.28
CA ARG A 74 -11.14 10.00 6.84
C ARG A 74 -11.93 10.84 5.84
N GLU A 75 -12.88 11.62 6.35
CA GLU A 75 -13.83 12.40 5.57
C GLU A 75 -13.20 13.52 4.72
N ASP A 76 -12.09 14.07 5.21
CA ASP A 76 -11.30 15.14 4.57
C ASP A 76 -10.59 14.65 3.29
N HIS A 77 -10.20 13.38 3.20
CA HIS A 77 -9.66 12.81 1.97
C HIS A 77 -10.70 12.69 0.83
N TRP A 78 -12.01 12.87 1.10
CA TRP A 78 -13.06 12.77 0.09
C TRP A 78 -13.17 14.01 -0.79
N GLN A 79 -13.04 15.19 -0.18
CA GLN A 79 -13.35 16.45 -0.88
C GLN A 79 -12.31 16.78 -1.97
N SER A 80 -11.10 16.23 -1.85
CA SER A 80 -9.99 16.53 -2.75
C SER A 80 -9.93 15.66 -4.02
N VAL A 81 -10.75 14.60 -4.14
CA VAL A 81 -10.54 13.54 -5.15
C VAL A 81 -11.80 13.26 -6.00
N GLY A 82 -12.56 14.31 -6.32
CA GLY A 82 -13.89 14.26 -6.96
C GLY A 82 -14.16 13.10 -7.94
N GLY A 83 -15.35 12.50 -7.81
CA GLY A 83 -15.97 11.58 -8.78
C GLY A 83 -15.54 10.11 -8.71
N VAL A 84 -14.24 9.81 -8.60
CA VAL A 84 -13.75 8.41 -8.59
C VAL A 84 -14.02 7.73 -7.24
N LEU A 85 -13.90 8.48 -6.14
CA LEU A 85 -14.18 7.95 -4.81
C LEU A 85 -15.68 7.82 -4.53
N ASP A 86 -16.56 8.58 -5.21
CA ASP A 86 -18.01 8.49 -4.94
C ASP A 86 -18.56 7.09 -5.26
N ASN A 87 -18.14 6.50 -6.38
CA ASN A 87 -18.53 5.14 -6.74
C ASN A 87 -17.94 4.09 -5.80
N ASN A 88 -16.66 4.21 -5.43
CA ASN A 88 -16.00 3.28 -4.52
C ASN A 88 -16.52 3.41 -3.08
N PHE A 89 -16.87 4.61 -2.64
CA PHE A 89 -17.43 4.88 -1.33
C PHE A 89 -18.86 4.36 -1.22
N LEU A 90 -19.71 4.64 -2.21
CA LEU A 90 -21.06 4.07 -2.26
C LEU A 90 -21.00 2.54 -2.30
N TRP A 91 -20.06 1.97 -3.06
CA TRP A 91 -19.78 0.54 -3.04
C TRP A 91 -19.36 0.07 -1.64
N CYS A 92 -18.36 0.69 -1.00
CA CYS A 92 -17.89 0.32 0.34
C CYS A 92 -19.02 0.38 1.39
N ARG A 93 -19.80 1.46 1.38
CA ARG A 93 -20.91 1.68 2.31
C ARG A 93 -22.02 0.65 2.12
N ARG A 94 -22.36 0.30 0.86
CA ARG A 94 -23.34 -0.73 0.54
C ARG A 94 -22.87 -2.13 0.93
N GLN A 95 -21.59 -2.45 0.70
CA GLN A 95 -21.04 -3.79 0.95
C GLN A 95 -20.87 -4.08 2.45
N THR A 96 -20.44 -3.07 3.22
CA THR A 96 -20.05 -3.26 4.63
C THR A 96 -21.18 -2.95 5.61
N GLY A 97 -22.19 -2.17 5.20
CA GLY A 97 -23.22 -1.64 6.11
C GLY A 97 -22.66 -0.77 7.24
N GLN A 98 -21.38 -0.41 7.17
CA GLN A 98 -20.62 0.24 8.23
C GLN A 98 -20.69 1.76 8.10
N ASN A 99 -20.59 2.43 9.25
CA ASN A 99 -20.50 3.89 9.32
C ASN A 99 -19.13 4.35 8.76
N SER A 100 -19.03 5.57 8.22
CA SER A 100 -17.80 6.06 7.55
C SER A 100 -16.57 5.98 8.47
N ARG A 101 -16.77 6.14 9.78
CA ARG A 101 -15.74 6.06 10.83
C ARG A 101 -15.06 4.70 10.98
N THR A 102 -15.69 3.60 10.56
CA THR A 102 -15.13 2.24 10.66
C THR A 102 -14.55 1.74 9.35
N LEU A 103 -14.74 2.49 8.25
CA LEU A 103 -14.15 2.14 6.97
C LEU A 103 -12.63 2.33 7.02
N LYS A 104 -11.88 1.32 6.58
CA LYS A 104 -10.42 1.37 6.44
C LYS A 104 -10.03 1.51 4.98
N ARG A 105 -8.86 2.06 4.71
CA ARG A 105 -8.37 2.28 3.34
C ARG A 105 -8.33 1.02 2.49
N LEU A 106 -8.11 -0.14 3.11
CA LEU A 106 -8.20 -1.45 2.46
C LEU A 106 -9.55 -1.70 1.75
N HIS A 107 -10.65 -1.10 2.22
CA HIS A 107 -11.97 -1.29 1.59
C HIS A 107 -12.03 -0.69 0.18
N LEU A 108 -11.19 0.30 -0.12
CA LEU A 108 -11.05 0.85 -1.48
C LEU A 108 -10.45 -0.14 -2.48
N LEU A 109 -9.87 -1.24 -2.01
CA LEU A 109 -9.36 -2.31 -2.87
C LEU A 109 -10.47 -3.26 -3.38
N GLN A 110 -11.74 -2.90 -3.17
CA GLN A 110 -12.91 -3.61 -3.70
C GLN A 110 -12.93 -5.11 -3.34
N GLY A 111 -12.47 -5.46 -2.13
CA GLY A 111 -12.42 -6.84 -1.65
C GLY A 111 -11.18 -7.63 -2.09
N LYS A 112 -10.27 -7.05 -2.87
CA LYS A 112 -8.96 -7.65 -3.18
C LYS A 112 -8.02 -7.45 -2.01
N ARG A 113 -7.63 -8.55 -1.36
CA ARG A 113 -6.88 -8.52 -0.08
C ARG A 113 -5.50 -9.13 -0.21
N ASN A 114 -5.26 -9.91 -1.27
CA ASN A 114 -3.99 -10.57 -1.45
C ASN A 114 -3.03 -9.66 -2.19
N PHE A 115 -2.00 -9.17 -1.50
CA PHE A 115 -0.89 -8.53 -2.18
C PHE A 115 -0.13 -9.58 -3.01
N VAL A 116 0.03 -9.29 -4.30
CA VAL A 116 0.68 -10.15 -5.29
C VAL A 116 2.10 -9.66 -5.59
N GLY A 117 2.30 -8.35 -5.63
CA GLY A 117 3.60 -7.75 -5.91
C GLY A 117 3.51 -6.36 -6.51
N LEU A 118 4.66 -5.85 -6.93
CA LEU A 118 4.82 -4.54 -7.56
C LEU A 118 5.08 -4.69 -9.05
N SER A 119 4.59 -3.74 -9.85
CA SER A 119 4.91 -3.62 -11.27
C SER A 119 5.34 -2.20 -11.61
N ARG A 120 6.30 -2.04 -12.51
CA ARG A 120 6.64 -0.74 -13.09
C ARG A 120 5.60 -0.36 -14.14
N SER A 121 5.12 0.89 -14.12
CA SER A 121 4.35 1.39 -15.24
C SER A 121 5.29 2.04 -16.28
N PRO A 122 5.09 1.81 -17.59
CA PRO A 122 5.92 2.41 -18.64
C PRO A 122 5.86 3.95 -18.65
N ALA A 123 4.72 4.53 -18.26
CA ALA A 123 4.50 5.96 -18.22
C ALA A 123 5.31 6.65 -17.09
N GLU A 124 5.49 5.98 -15.96
CA GLU A 124 6.22 6.52 -14.81
C GLU A 124 7.74 6.42 -14.99
N VAL A 125 8.21 5.40 -15.71
CA VAL A 125 9.64 5.27 -16.11
C VAL A 125 10.09 6.49 -16.94
N ALA A 126 9.21 7.06 -17.76
CA ALA A 126 9.51 8.25 -18.56
C ALA A 126 9.66 9.54 -17.72
N LEU A 127 9.13 9.57 -16.50
CA LEU A 127 9.19 10.71 -15.58
C LEU A 127 10.39 10.62 -14.60
N GLY A 128 11.21 9.56 -14.70
CA GLY A 128 12.36 9.36 -13.82
C GLY A 128 12.00 9.13 -12.35
N ALA A 129 10.72 8.91 -12.05
CA ALA A 129 10.24 8.69 -10.70
C ALA A 129 10.17 7.18 -10.41
N GLU A 130 10.69 6.75 -9.26
CA GLU A 130 10.56 5.38 -8.74
C GLU A 130 9.13 5.14 -8.24
N ILE A 131 8.17 5.23 -9.16
CA ILE A 131 6.76 4.94 -8.91
C ILE A 131 6.48 3.50 -9.32
N TRP A 132 5.84 2.77 -8.41
CA TRP A 132 5.57 1.35 -8.54
C TRP A 132 4.10 1.09 -8.27
N ARG A 133 3.47 0.34 -9.16
CA ARG A 133 2.07 -0.03 -9.04
C ARG A 133 1.93 -1.26 -8.16
N MET A 134 1.09 -1.17 -7.14
CA MET A 134 0.70 -2.31 -6.32
C MET A 134 -0.32 -3.18 -7.04
N ASN A 135 -0.18 -4.50 -6.92
CA ASN A 135 -1.10 -5.47 -7.49
C ASN A 135 -1.77 -6.30 -6.38
N PHE A 136 -3.10 -6.33 -6.40
CA PHE A 136 -3.92 -7.09 -5.47
C PHE A 136 -4.82 -8.08 -6.22
N ALA A 137 -5.03 -9.26 -5.61
CA ALA A 137 -5.96 -10.31 -6.04
C ALA A 137 -7.04 -10.58 -4.99
#